data_AF-A0A1V0UPZ9-F1
#
_entry.id   AF-A0A1V0UPZ9-F1
#
_cell.length_a   1.000
_cell.length_b   1.000
_cell.length_c   1.000
_cell.angle_alpha   90.00
_cell.angle_beta   90.00
_cell.angle_gamma   90.00
#
_symmetry.space_group_name_H-M   'P 1'
#
loop_
_entity.id
_entity.type
_entity.pdbx_description
1 polymer ?
#
loop_
_entity_poly.entity_id
_entity_poly.type
_entity_poly.pdbx_seq_one_letter_code
_entity_poly.pdbx_strand_id
1 'polypeptide(L)' 'MKPHEQMEFELAIESMQKILPMMLGTFPTIAKLSRVYYDELIKEGFSEDQALYIVAEQGIKARLD' A
#
# COMPACT_ATOMS: atom_id res chain seq x y z
N MET A 1 -32.19 9.76 7.38
CA MET A 1 -31.60 8.46 7.72
C MET A 1 -32.44 7.87 8.84
N LYS A 2 -32.85 6.60 8.75
CA LYS A 2 -33.58 5.91 9.81
C LYS A 2 -32.61 5.59 10.96
N PRO A 3 -33.10 5.39 12.20
CA PRO A 3 -32.22 5.14 13.35
C PRO A 3 -31.26 3.95 13.17
N HIS A 4 -31.69 2.87 12.53
CA HIS A 4 -30.81 1.72 12.25
C HIS A 4 -29.76 2.05 11.18
N GLU A 5 -30.12 2.80 10.14
CA GLU A 5 -29.17 3.22 9.10
C GLU A 5 -28.07 4.12 9.67
N GLN A 6 -28.41 4.96 10.67
CA GLN A 6 -27.43 5.78 11.38
C GLN A 6 -26.49 4.93 12.25
N MET A 7 -27.01 3.96 12.97
CA MET A 7 -26.21 3.04 13.79
C MET A 7 -25.22 2.23 12.94
N GLU A 8 -25.67 1.68 11.81
CA GLU A 8 -24.79 0.97 10.87
C GLU A 8 -23.69 1.88 10.31
N PHE A 9 -24.01 3.14 10.02
CA PHE A 9 -23.04 4.13 9.56
C PHE A 9 -21.97 4.45 10.62
N GLU A 10 -22.39 4.62 11.88
CA GLU A 10 -21.48 4.86 13.00
C GLU A 10 -20.53 3.68 13.23
N LEU A 11 -21.05 2.44 13.20
CA LEU A 11 -20.24 1.22 13.29
C LEU A 11 -19.23 1.10 12.13
N ALA A 12 -19.63 1.45 10.91
CA ALA A 12 -18.74 1.47 9.76
C ALA A 12 -17.60 2.48 9.94
N ILE A 13 -17.90 3.70 10.42
CA ILE A 13 -16.87 4.71 10.72
C ILE A 13 -15.91 4.23 11.80
N GLU A 14 -16.42 3.67 12.91
CA GLU A 14 -15.56 3.15 13.97
C GLU A 14 -14.62 2.05 13.46
N SER A 15 -15.13 1.16 12.61
CA SER A 15 -14.32 0.09 12.01
C SER A 15 -13.20 0.65 11.13
N MET A 16 -13.49 1.68 10.33
CA MET A 16 -12.49 2.35 9.50
C MET A 16 -11.45 3.07 10.36
N GLN A 17 -11.86 3.77 11.41
CA GLN A 17 -10.97 4.48 12.31
C GLN A 17 -10.00 3.53 13.04
N LYS A 18 -10.41 2.29 13.33
CA LYS A 18 -9.53 1.27 13.93
C LYS A 18 -8.47 0.74 12.96
N ILE A 19 -8.82 0.60 11.68
CA ILE A 19 -7.93 0.02 10.65
C ILE A 19 -6.99 1.08 10.06
N LEU A 20 -7.43 2.34 10.01
CA LEU A 20 -6.69 3.43 9.39
C LEU A 20 -5.27 3.63 9.97
N PRO A 21 -5.03 3.61 11.29
CA PRO A 21 -3.67 3.73 11.84
C PRO A 21 -2.75 2.58 11.43
N MET A 22 -3.29 1.36 11.36
CA MET A 22 -2.53 0.20 10.87
C MET A 22 -2.14 0.39 9.42
N MET A 23 -3.09 0.76 8.55
CA MET A 23 -2.83 1.07 7.14
C MET A 23 -1.77 2.17 6.99
N LEU A 24 -1.92 3.27 7.73
CA LEU A 24 -0.96 4.38 7.72
C LEU A 24 0.43 3.94 8.19
N GLY A 25 0.49 3.08 9.20
CA GLY A 25 1.73 2.48 9.70
C GLY A 25 2.41 1.54 8.70
N THR A 26 1.68 0.97 7.74
CA THR A 26 2.28 0.12 6.69
C THR A 26 2.93 0.91 5.56
N PHE A 27 2.51 2.15 5.29
CA PHE A 27 3.06 2.95 4.18
C PHE A 27 4.59 3.12 4.22
N PRO A 28 5.23 3.41 5.37
CA PRO A 28 6.69 3.50 5.44
C PRO A 28 7.39 2.17 5.09
N THR A 29 6.81 1.03 5.50
CA THR A 29 7.34 -0.30 5.20
C THR A 29 7.24 -0.58 3.70
N ILE A 30 6.09 -0.30 3.09
CA ILE A 30 5.87 -0.43 1.65
C ILE A 30 6.81 0.50 0.86
N ALA A 31 7.01 1.74 1.29
CA ALA A 31 7.94 2.65 0.64
C ALA A 31 9.39 2.11 0.65
N LYS A 32 9.85 1.57 1.80
CA LYS A 32 11.18 0.96 1.93
C LYS A 32 11.34 -0.26 1.02
N LEU A 33 10.35 -1.15 1.01
CA LEU A 33 10.37 -2.34 0.16
C LEU A 33 10.33 -1.99 -1.34
N SER A 34 9.56 -0.97 -1.71
CA SER A 34 9.51 -0.45 -3.09
C SER A 34 10.87 0.12 -3.50
N ARG A 35 11.57 0.80 -2.58
CA ARG A 35 12.93 1.29 -2.82
C ARG A 35 13.92 0.14 -3.03
N VAL A 36 13.86 -0.89 -2.19
CA VAL A 36 14.71 -2.09 -2.35
C VAL A 36 14.46 -2.75 -3.71
N TYR A 37 13.20 -2.90 -4.12
CA TYR A 37 12.88 -3.48 -5.42
C TYR A 37 13.45 -2.65 -6.58
N TYR A 38 13.30 -1.33 -6.53
CA TYR A 38 13.92 -0.42 -7.49
C TYR A 38 15.44 -0.62 -7.56
N ASP A 39 16.13 -0.63 -6.41
CA ASP A 39 17.58 -0.77 -6.37
C ASP A 39 18.07 -2.12 -6.93
N GLU A 40 17.30 -3.20 -6.75
CA GLU A 40 17.61 -4.51 -7.35
C GLU A 40 17.43 -4.50 -8.88
N LEU A 41 16.38 -3.87 -9.41
CA LEU A 41 16.21 -3.72 -10.87
C LEU A 41 17.37 -2.95 -11.50
N ILE A 42 17.86 -1.89 -10.84
CA ILE A 42 19.05 -1.17 -11.32
C ILE A 42 20.27 -2.08 -11.36
N LYS A 43 20.49 -2.93 -10.34
CA LYS A 43 21.61 -3.89 -10.31
C LYS A 43 21.52 -4.94 -11.42
N GLU A 44 20.32 -5.35 -11.79
CA GLU A 44 20.08 -6.28 -12.90
C GLU A 44 20.27 -5.64 -14.29
N GLY A 45 20.46 -4.31 -14.35
CA GLY A 45 20.79 -3.59 -15.58
C GLY A 45 19.62 -2.85 -16.23
N PHE A 46 18.48 -2.75 -15.55
CA PHE A 46 17.39 -1.88 -15.99
C PHE A 46 17.79 -0.40 -15.87
N SER A 47 17.26 0.44 -16.76
CA SER A 47 17.40 1.90 -16.60
C SER A 47 16.54 2.42 -15.45
N GLU A 48 16.85 3.61 -14.96
CA GLU A 48 16.06 4.28 -13.91
C GLU A 48 14.57 4.40 -14.29
N ASP A 49 14.28 4.83 -15.52
CA ASP A 49 12.90 4.95 -16.01
C ASP A 49 12.17 3.60 -16.06
N GLN A 50 12.85 2.54 -16.49
CA GLN A 50 12.27 1.20 -16.54
C GLN A 50 12.00 0.66 -15.14
N ALA A 51 12.96 0.81 -14.22
CA ALA A 51 12.82 0.37 -12.84
C ALA A 51 11.68 1.12 -12.14
N LEU A 52 11.59 2.45 -12.32
CA LEU A 52 10.53 3.27 -11.75
C LEU A 52 9.15 2.84 -12.27
N TYR A 53 9.02 2.62 -13.58
CA TYR A 53 7.78 2.15 -14.19
C TYR A 53 7.34 0.80 -13.64
N ILE A 54 8.27 -0.16 -13.52
CA ILE A 54 7.98 -1.50 -12.97
C ILE A 54 7.50 -1.41 -11.53
N VAL A 55 8.21 -0.67 -10.67
CA VAL A 55 7.83 -0.52 -9.26
C VAL A 55 6.46 0.18 -9.11
N ALA A 56 6.18 1.19 -9.94
CA ALA A 56 4.91 1.92 -9.89
C ALA A 56 3.71 1.05 -10.33
N GLU A 57 3.85 0.27 -11.41
CA GLU A 57 2.75 -0.51 -11.98
C GLU A 57 2.51 -1.84 -11.25
N GLN A 58 3.59 -2.52 -10.86
CA GLN A 58 3.50 -3.85 -10.24
C GLN A 58 3.47 -3.77 -8.71
N GLY A 59 4.00 -2.71 -8.12
CA GLY A 59 4.24 -2.63 -6.68
C GLY A 59 5.16 -3.73 -6.19
N ILE A 60 5.14 -4.01 -4.89
CA ILE A 60 5.89 -5.14 -4.28
C ILE A 60 5.08 -6.44 -4.41
N LYS A 61 4.44 -6.68 -5.56
CA LYS A 61 3.72 -7.95 -5.80
C LYS A 61 4.67 -9.14 -5.98
N ALA A 62 5.97 -8.89 -6.16
CA ALA A 62 6.97 -9.91 -6.53
C ALA A 62 7.50 -10.78 -5.36
N ARG A 63 6.85 -10.83 -4.18
CA ARG A 63 7.35 -11.68 -3.08
C ARG A 63 6.28 -12.09 -2.06
N LEU A 64 5.11 -12.51 -2.55
CA LEU A 64 4.07 -13.17 -1.75
C LEU A 64 3.45 -14.31 -2.57
N ASP A 65 4.30 -15.25 -2.93
CA ASP A 65 3.98 -16.62 -3.33
C ASP A 65 4.45 -17.60 -2.24
#